data_AF-A0A838RYR1-F1
#
_entry.id   AF-A0A838RYR1-F1
#
_cell.length_a   1.000
_cell.length_b   1.000
_cell.length_c   1.000
_cell.angle_alpha   90.00
_cell.angle_beta   90.00
_cell.angle_gamma   90.00
#
_symmetry.space_group_name_H-M   'P 1'
#
loop_
_entity.id
_entity.type
_entity.pdbx_description
1 polymer ?
#
loop_
_entity_poly.entity_id
_entity_poly.type
_entity_poly.pdbx_seq_one_letter_code
_entity_poly.pdbx_strand_id
1 'polypeptide(L)'
;GAASALKAGLVAADALSTVSRRYAEEVQTAEQGYGLDWLLRARRNRFVGVTNGVDYDIWNPETDPHIAANFSAEDLAGKRECKLDLLRRFGLPQEPERPIIAIISRLVAQKGYDLIRQAAGAILDTGSFFIALGAGDKEYEDFLQRWHDSAPQRVGIYKGYAGEPLAHQIEAGADMFLMPSLYEPCGLNQMYSMRYGTVPIVRATGGLDDTVENFDPERGAGNGFKFYPYTTSALLEKIREALYFYGKPEAWTQMQRNGMTMDNSWSAAAKKYLEIYEEILKSPT
;
A
#
# COMPACT_ATOMS: atom_id res chain seq x y z
N GLY A 1 5.51 1.35 39.73
CA GLY A 1 6.23 0.20 39.15
C GLY A 1 5.24 -0.59 38.34
N ALA A 2 5.46 -0.68 37.03
CA ALA A 2 4.68 -1.55 36.15
C ALA A 2 5.70 -2.39 35.36
N ALA A 3 5.62 -3.70 35.47
CA ALA A 3 6.43 -4.60 34.64
C ALA A 3 5.92 -4.52 33.20
N SER A 4 6.82 -4.32 32.24
CA SER A 4 6.48 -4.33 30.80
C SER A 4 6.80 -5.70 30.22
N ALA A 5 5.77 -6.44 29.81
CA ALA A 5 5.93 -7.74 29.17
C ALA A 5 6.70 -7.61 27.84
N LEU A 6 6.43 -6.55 27.07
CA LEU A 6 7.17 -6.26 25.84
C LEU A 6 8.66 -6.04 26.15
N LYS A 7 9.00 -5.22 27.15
CA LYS A 7 10.40 -5.03 27.58
C LYS A 7 11.04 -6.36 27.99
N ALA A 8 10.34 -7.20 28.74
CA ALA A 8 10.84 -8.50 29.16
C ALA A 8 11.15 -9.40 27.94
N GLY A 9 10.24 -9.49 26.96
CA GLY A 9 10.46 -10.22 25.72
C GLY A 9 11.63 -9.66 24.90
N LEU A 10 11.72 -8.34 24.77
CA LEU A 10 12.83 -7.65 24.10
C LEU A 10 14.18 -7.90 24.77
N VAL A 11 14.22 -8.19 26.07
CA VAL A 11 15.46 -8.55 26.78
C VAL A 11 15.77 -10.04 26.63
N ALA A 12 14.77 -10.90 26.77
CA ALA A 12 14.97 -12.34 26.92
C ALA A 12 15.06 -13.13 25.60
N ALA A 13 14.47 -12.65 24.51
CA ALA A 13 14.47 -13.38 23.23
C ALA A 13 15.87 -13.57 22.66
N ASP A 14 16.15 -14.65 21.94
CA ASP A 14 17.45 -14.85 21.27
C ASP A 14 17.66 -13.86 20.13
N ALA A 15 16.65 -13.70 19.26
CA ALA A 15 16.60 -12.69 18.23
C ALA A 15 15.28 -11.93 18.29
N LEU A 16 15.26 -10.75 17.69
CA LEU A 16 14.10 -9.90 17.55
C LEU A 16 13.77 -9.79 16.07
N SER A 17 12.48 -9.83 15.73
CA SER A 17 12.02 -9.52 14.38
C SER A 17 10.92 -8.46 14.39
N THR A 18 10.78 -7.76 13.28
CA THR A 18 9.62 -6.92 12.98
C THR A 18 9.27 -7.04 11.50
N VAL A 19 8.15 -6.45 11.09
CA VAL A 19 7.49 -6.74 9.81
C VAL A 19 8.02 -5.95 8.60
N SER A 20 9.15 -5.25 8.73
CA SER A 20 9.90 -4.68 7.60
C SER A 20 11.29 -4.18 8.07
N ARG A 21 12.24 -4.05 7.16
CA ARG A 21 13.60 -3.57 7.46
C ARG A 21 13.57 -2.11 7.87
N ARG A 22 12.89 -1.26 7.10
CA ARG A 22 12.80 0.17 7.42
C ARG A 22 12.14 0.39 8.77
N TYR A 23 11.09 -0.35 9.09
CA TYR A 23 10.43 -0.23 10.39
C TYR A 23 11.35 -0.67 11.54
N ALA A 24 12.20 -1.70 11.35
CA ALA A 24 13.24 -2.05 12.33
C ALA A 24 14.21 -0.90 12.61
N GLU A 25 14.56 -0.10 11.59
CA GLU A 25 15.37 1.11 11.76
C GLU A 25 14.56 2.24 12.45
N GLU A 26 13.31 2.44 12.05
CA GLU A 26 12.47 3.52 12.57
C GLU A 26 12.15 3.36 14.07
N VAL A 27 11.79 2.15 14.54
CA VAL A 27 11.49 1.91 15.97
C VAL A 27 12.71 2.02 16.89
N GLN A 28 13.90 2.12 16.31
CA GLN A 28 15.14 2.43 17.04
C GLN A 28 15.34 3.94 17.24
N THR A 29 14.41 4.78 16.79
CA THR A 29 14.41 6.23 17.04
C THR A 29 13.52 6.60 18.22
N ALA A 30 13.77 7.74 18.86
CA ALA A 30 12.92 8.21 19.96
C ALA A 30 11.47 8.49 19.52
N GLU A 31 11.28 8.88 18.26
CA GLU A 31 9.97 9.21 17.68
C GLU A 31 9.05 7.98 17.56
N GLN A 32 9.58 6.83 17.15
CA GLN A 32 8.78 5.62 16.91
C GLN A 32 9.05 4.47 17.88
N GLY A 33 10.08 4.54 18.72
CA GLY A 33 10.39 3.47 19.67
C GLY A 33 9.67 3.57 21.01
N TYR A 34 8.92 4.66 21.24
CA TYR A 34 8.04 4.86 22.40
C TYR A 34 8.72 4.52 23.77
N GLY A 35 10.00 4.90 23.93
CA GLY A 35 10.78 4.68 25.16
C GLY A 35 11.49 3.32 25.28
N LEU A 36 11.35 2.44 24.28
CA LEU A 36 12.08 1.17 24.14
C LEU A 36 13.15 1.22 23.03
N ASP A 37 13.27 2.35 22.34
CA ASP A 37 14.21 2.61 21.26
C ASP A 37 15.66 2.26 21.63
N TRP A 38 16.08 2.64 22.85
CA TRP A 38 17.44 2.36 23.35
C TRP A 38 17.72 0.87 23.50
N LEU A 39 16.71 0.09 23.90
CA LEU A 39 16.83 -1.36 24.07
C LEU A 39 16.94 -2.04 22.71
N LEU A 40 16.14 -1.60 21.74
CA LEU A 40 16.22 -2.06 20.35
C LEU A 40 17.57 -1.72 19.72
N ARG A 41 18.10 -0.51 19.94
CA ARG A 41 19.46 -0.10 19.49
C ARG A 41 20.58 -0.93 20.12
N ALA A 42 20.44 -1.29 21.39
CA ALA A 42 21.40 -2.14 22.09
C ALA A 42 21.43 -3.56 21.51
N ARG A 43 20.33 -4.00 20.89
CA ARG A 43 20.16 -5.33 20.29
C ARG A 43 20.15 -5.34 18.76
N ARG A 44 20.57 -4.25 18.11
CA ARG A 44 20.47 -4.05 16.65
C ARG A 44 21.13 -5.15 15.81
N ASN A 45 22.16 -5.82 16.33
CA ASN A 45 22.86 -6.91 15.66
C ASN A 45 22.05 -8.21 15.62
N ARG A 46 20.93 -8.31 16.36
CA ARG A 46 20.01 -9.43 16.36
C ARG A 46 18.55 -8.97 16.21
N PHE A 47 18.35 -7.81 15.57
CA PHE A 47 17.03 -7.26 15.29
C PHE A 47 16.84 -7.12 13.79
N VAL A 48 15.98 -7.98 13.23
CA VAL A 48 15.83 -8.14 11.78
C VAL A 48 14.43 -7.72 11.34
N GLY A 49 14.34 -7.04 10.19
CA GLY A 49 13.07 -6.76 9.55
C GLY A 49 12.77 -7.78 8.46
N VAL A 50 11.62 -8.45 8.55
CA VAL A 50 11.13 -9.38 7.53
C VAL A 50 9.77 -8.90 7.05
N THR A 51 9.69 -8.46 5.80
CA THR A 51 8.42 -8.07 5.16
C THR A 51 7.44 -9.23 5.16
N ASN A 52 6.16 -8.93 5.38
CA ASN A 52 5.10 -9.93 5.25
C ASN A 52 5.01 -10.47 3.81
N GLY A 53 4.33 -11.62 3.68
CA GLY A 53 3.97 -12.18 2.39
C GLY A 53 2.50 -11.93 2.02
N VAL A 54 2.21 -12.13 0.74
CA VAL A 54 0.88 -12.21 0.15
C VAL A 54 0.54 -13.69 -0.10
N ASP A 55 -0.71 -14.04 0.13
CA ASP A 55 -1.27 -15.34 -0.27
C ASP A 55 -1.76 -15.24 -1.72
N TYR A 56 -1.03 -15.85 -2.66
CA TYR A 56 -1.36 -15.84 -4.08
C TYR A 56 -2.45 -16.86 -4.46
N ASP A 57 -2.88 -17.75 -3.55
CA ASP A 57 -4.06 -18.56 -3.82
C ASP A 57 -5.33 -17.71 -3.72
N ILE A 58 -5.27 -16.63 -2.94
CA ILE A 58 -6.36 -15.65 -2.76
C ILE A 58 -6.15 -14.45 -3.69
N TRP A 59 -4.95 -13.85 -3.66
CA TRP A 59 -4.64 -12.59 -4.36
C TRP A 59 -3.90 -12.84 -5.67
N ASN A 60 -4.63 -13.29 -6.70
CA ASN A 60 -4.06 -13.54 -8.02
C ASN A 60 -5.02 -13.17 -9.16
N PRO A 61 -4.73 -12.12 -9.96
CA PRO A 61 -5.62 -11.69 -11.04
C PRO A 61 -5.84 -12.76 -12.12
N GLU A 62 -4.97 -13.76 -12.21
CA GLU A 62 -5.10 -14.86 -13.18
C GLU A 62 -6.21 -15.85 -12.81
N THR A 63 -6.58 -15.94 -11.52
CA THR A 63 -7.51 -16.96 -11.01
C THR A 63 -8.59 -16.41 -10.07
N ASP A 64 -8.54 -15.12 -9.74
CA ASP A 64 -9.44 -14.48 -8.80
C ASP A 64 -10.91 -14.53 -9.29
N PRO A 65 -11.83 -15.18 -8.56
CA PRO A 65 -13.22 -15.29 -8.94
C PRO A 65 -14.06 -14.04 -8.64
N HIS A 66 -13.49 -13.02 -7.97
CA HIS A 66 -14.20 -11.81 -7.57
C HIS A 66 -14.15 -10.69 -8.61
N ILE A 67 -13.29 -10.81 -9.62
CA ILE A 67 -13.05 -9.78 -10.63
C ILE A 67 -13.76 -10.10 -11.94
N ALA A 68 -14.08 -9.06 -12.72
CA ALA A 68 -14.92 -9.20 -13.91
C ALA A 68 -14.23 -9.99 -15.04
N ALA A 69 -12.90 -9.91 -15.13
CA ALA A 69 -12.10 -10.66 -16.08
C ALA A 69 -10.72 -10.93 -15.49
N ASN A 70 -10.22 -12.16 -15.64
CA ASN A 70 -8.86 -12.51 -15.25
C ASN A 70 -7.84 -11.94 -16.24
N PHE A 71 -6.63 -11.67 -15.74
CA PHE A 71 -5.53 -11.10 -16.53
C PHE A 71 -4.17 -11.48 -15.91
N SER A 72 -3.10 -11.29 -16.67
CA SER A 72 -1.72 -11.60 -16.24
C SER A 72 -0.77 -10.43 -16.56
N ALA A 73 0.50 -10.53 -16.17
CA ALA A 73 1.50 -9.52 -16.49
C ALA A 73 1.77 -9.43 -18.01
N GLU A 74 1.60 -10.55 -18.71
CA GLU A 74 1.77 -10.66 -20.16
C GLU A 74 0.58 -10.05 -20.91
N ASP A 75 -0.64 -10.27 -20.41
CA ASP A 75 -1.88 -9.76 -21.00
C ASP A 75 -2.75 -9.02 -19.96
N LEU A 76 -2.73 -7.69 -20.04
CA LEU A 76 -3.49 -6.78 -19.18
C LEU A 76 -4.90 -6.46 -19.70
N ALA A 77 -5.36 -7.09 -20.79
CA ALA A 77 -6.67 -6.76 -21.38
C ALA A 77 -7.83 -6.91 -20.38
N GLY A 78 -7.81 -7.96 -19.56
CA GLY A 78 -8.82 -8.19 -18.51
C GLY A 78 -8.86 -7.08 -17.45
N LYS A 79 -7.74 -6.39 -17.19
CA LYS A 79 -7.70 -5.25 -16.26
C LYS A 79 -8.60 -4.10 -16.72
N ARG A 80 -8.70 -3.86 -18.03
CA ARG A 80 -9.60 -2.83 -18.61
C ARG A 80 -11.07 -3.17 -18.36
N GLU A 81 -11.46 -4.43 -18.46
CA GLU A 81 -12.82 -4.89 -18.15
C GLU A 81 -13.13 -4.74 -16.66
N CYS A 82 -12.18 -5.08 -15.79
CA CYS A 82 -12.28 -4.84 -14.34
C CYS A 82 -12.45 -3.35 -14.00
N LYS A 83 -11.75 -2.47 -14.72
CA LYS A 83 -11.91 -1.00 -14.56
C LYS A 83 -13.30 -0.53 -14.93
N LEU A 84 -13.84 -0.95 -16.07
CA LEU A 84 -15.20 -0.61 -16.49
C LEU A 84 -16.24 -1.14 -15.50
N ASP A 85 -16.04 -2.36 -14.99
CA ASP A 85 -16.91 -2.93 -13.96
C ASP A 85 -16.90 -2.13 -12.67
N LEU A 86 -15.72 -1.74 -12.21
CA LEU A 86 -15.54 -0.89 -11.03
C LEU A 86 -16.25 0.47 -11.21
N LEU A 87 -16.13 1.10 -12.38
CA LEU A 87 -16.83 2.35 -12.68
C LEU A 87 -18.35 2.15 -12.61
N ARG A 88 -18.90 1.04 -13.14
CA ARG A 88 -20.34 0.73 -13.05
C ARG A 88 -20.78 0.52 -11.61
N ARG A 89 -20.00 -0.24 -10.84
CA ARG A 89 -20.26 -0.54 -9.42
C ARG A 89 -20.43 0.72 -8.59
N PHE A 90 -19.59 1.73 -8.82
CA PHE A 90 -19.62 3.00 -8.10
C PHE A 90 -20.50 4.07 -8.77
N GLY A 91 -21.20 3.75 -9.87
CA GLY A 91 -22.05 4.69 -10.60
C GLY A 91 -21.29 5.87 -11.22
N LEU A 92 -20.00 5.67 -11.53
CA LEU A 92 -19.13 6.67 -12.15
C LEU A 92 -19.24 6.61 -13.68
N PRO A 93 -18.95 7.73 -14.38
CA PRO A 93 -18.93 7.77 -15.84
C PRO A 93 -18.00 6.69 -16.42
N GLN A 94 -18.45 6.02 -17.49
CA GLN A 94 -17.73 4.95 -18.19
C GLN A 94 -16.62 5.53 -19.08
N GLU A 95 -15.66 6.21 -18.47
CA GLU A 95 -14.51 6.85 -19.12
C GLU A 95 -13.23 6.07 -18.79
N PRO A 96 -12.94 4.94 -19.47
CA PRO A 96 -11.84 4.03 -19.11
C PRO A 96 -10.46 4.65 -19.26
N GLU A 97 -10.32 5.71 -20.05
CA GLU A 97 -9.06 6.45 -20.18
C GLU A 97 -8.81 7.37 -18.99
N ARG A 98 -9.84 7.69 -18.20
CA ARG A 98 -9.71 8.54 -17.02
C ARG A 98 -9.08 7.74 -15.87
N PRO A 99 -8.07 8.27 -15.17
CA PRO A 99 -7.40 7.54 -14.09
C PRO A 99 -8.30 7.40 -12.85
N ILE A 100 -8.23 6.24 -12.21
CA ILE A 100 -8.85 5.93 -10.91
C ILE A 100 -7.76 5.87 -9.85
N ILE A 101 -7.83 6.77 -8.88
CA ILE A 101 -7.05 6.72 -7.65
C ILE A 101 -7.91 6.06 -6.58
N ALA A 102 -7.47 4.91 -6.06
CA ALA A 102 -8.20 4.17 -5.05
C ALA A 102 -7.47 4.11 -3.71
N ILE A 103 -8.23 3.96 -2.63
CA ILE A 103 -7.72 3.65 -1.30
C ILE A 103 -8.63 2.64 -0.62
N ILE A 104 -8.02 1.59 -0.06
CA ILE A 104 -8.68 0.64 0.84
C ILE A 104 -7.98 0.72 2.18
N SER A 105 -8.64 1.20 3.23
CA SER A 105 -8.00 1.27 4.56
C SER A 105 -8.99 1.47 5.72
N ARG A 106 -8.50 1.29 6.96
CA ARG A 106 -9.21 1.81 8.14
C ARG A 106 -9.21 3.34 8.09
N LEU A 107 -10.35 3.94 8.42
CA LEU A 107 -10.51 5.40 8.41
C LEU A 107 -9.97 6.00 9.71
N VAL A 108 -8.65 6.16 9.80
CA VAL A 108 -7.96 6.72 10.98
C VAL A 108 -6.85 7.67 10.54
N ALA A 109 -6.44 8.59 11.41
CA ALA A 109 -5.41 9.59 11.11
C ALA A 109 -4.09 8.96 10.60
N GLN A 110 -3.72 7.80 11.16
CA GLN A 110 -2.54 7.03 10.73
C GLN A 110 -2.51 6.78 9.22
N LYS A 111 -3.66 6.59 8.56
CA LYS A 111 -3.75 6.26 7.13
C LYS A 111 -3.70 7.48 6.20
N GLY A 112 -3.42 8.66 6.74
CA GLY A 112 -3.20 9.85 5.91
C GLY A 112 -4.47 10.57 5.45
N TYR A 113 -5.62 10.29 6.06
CA TYR A 113 -6.88 10.97 5.71
C TYR A 113 -6.82 12.48 5.95
N ASP A 114 -5.95 12.97 6.85
CA ASP A 114 -5.71 14.40 7.00
C ASP A 114 -5.10 15.04 5.75
N LEU A 115 -4.18 14.34 5.08
CA LEU A 115 -3.59 14.80 3.82
C LEU A 115 -4.62 14.72 2.69
N ILE A 116 -5.38 13.62 2.61
CA ILE A 116 -6.43 13.44 1.60
C ILE A 116 -7.49 14.55 1.73
N ARG A 117 -7.94 14.85 2.95
CA ARG A 117 -8.91 15.91 3.24
C ARG A 117 -8.44 17.28 2.77
N GLN A 118 -7.16 17.60 2.97
CA GLN A 118 -6.57 18.86 2.50
C GLN A 118 -6.34 18.87 0.98
N ALA A 119 -6.04 17.72 0.39
CA ALA A 119 -5.77 17.55 -1.03
C ALA A 119 -7.04 17.38 -1.89
N ALA A 120 -8.21 17.15 -1.28
CA ALA A 120 -9.44 16.70 -1.95
C ALA A 120 -9.81 17.52 -3.20
N GLY A 121 -9.83 18.85 -3.10
CA GLY A 121 -10.11 19.73 -4.23
C GLY A 121 -9.06 19.57 -5.34
N ALA A 122 -7.77 19.64 -4.98
CA ALA A 122 -6.68 19.52 -5.94
C ALA A 122 -6.60 18.13 -6.59
N ILE A 123 -7.03 17.06 -5.92
CA ILE A 123 -7.18 15.72 -6.50
C ILE A 123 -8.28 15.75 -7.57
N LEU A 124 -9.42 16.38 -7.31
CA LEU A 124 -10.49 16.51 -8.31
C LEU A 124 -10.06 17.37 -9.52
N ASP A 125 -9.28 18.43 -9.28
CA ASP A 125 -8.75 19.30 -10.33
C ASP A 125 -7.82 18.57 -11.31
N THR A 126 -7.20 17.45 -10.88
CA THR A 126 -6.42 16.61 -11.80
C THR A 126 -7.24 15.94 -12.89
N GLY A 127 -8.56 15.91 -12.74
CA GLY A 127 -9.41 15.14 -13.63
C GLY A 127 -9.46 13.65 -13.28
N SER A 128 -8.97 13.16 -12.15
CA SER A 128 -9.07 11.74 -11.77
C SER A 128 -10.42 11.36 -11.13
N PHE A 129 -10.81 10.09 -11.21
CA PHE A 129 -11.77 9.51 -10.28
C PHE A 129 -11.09 9.18 -8.96
N PHE A 130 -11.83 9.25 -7.86
CA PHE A 130 -11.37 8.81 -6.56
C PHE A 130 -12.31 7.76 -5.98
N ILE A 131 -11.79 6.62 -5.53
CA ILE A 131 -12.58 5.56 -4.91
C ILE A 131 -12.02 5.25 -3.52
N ALA A 132 -12.89 5.24 -2.51
CA ALA A 132 -12.52 4.86 -1.14
C ALA A 132 -13.38 3.73 -0.61
N LEU A 133 -12.72 2.72 -0.02
CA LEU A 133 -13.34 1.65 0.76
C LEU A 133 -12.74 1.66 2.18
N GLY A 134 -13.60 1.79 3.19
CA GLY A 134 -13.15 1.72 4.57
C GLY A 134 -14.23 1.98 5.61
N ALA A 135 -13.88 1.70 6.86
CA ALA A 135 -14.65 2.05 8.05
C ALA A 135 -13.70 2.54 9.16
N GLY A 136 -14.19 3.36 10.08
CA GLY A 136 -13.38 3.83 11.21
C GLY A 136 -13.94 5.05 11.91
N ASP A 137 -13.10 6.06 12.11
CA ASP A 137 -13.46 7.26 12.84
C ASP A 137 -14.53 8.05 12.07
N LYS A 138 -15.59 8.42 12.79
CA LYS A 138 -16.76 9.12 12.23
C LYS A 138 -16.39 10.39 11.47
N GLU A 139 -15.35 11.12 11.89
CA GLU A 139 -14.95 12.35 11.20
C GLU A 139 -14.52 12.09 9.75
N TYR A 140 -13.84 10.96 9.50
CA TYR A 140 -13.33 10.61 8.18
C TYR A 140 -14.43 9.99 7.32
N GLU A 141 -15.34 9.23 7.92
CA GLU A 141 -16.57 8.79 7.26
C GLU A 141 -17.43 9.98 6.79
N ASP A 142 -17.66 10.95 7.67
CA ASP A 142 -18.45 12.15 7.39
C ASP A 142 -17.73 13.06 6.37
N PHE A 143 -16.39 13.11 6.36
CA PHE A 143 -15.62 13.78 5.32
C PHE A 143 -15.81 13.10 3.95
N LEU A 144 -15.58 11.78 3.87
CA LEU A 144 -15.70 11.04 2.60
C LEU A 144 -17.11 11.13 2.04
N GLN A 145 -18.15 11.05 2.89
CA GLN A 145 -19.53 11.25 2.47
C GLN A 145 -19.75 12.64 1.88
N ARG A 146 -19.33 13.71 2.55
CA ARG A 146 -19.47 15.07 2.02
C ARG A 146 -18.72 15.28 0.71
N TRP A 147 -17.54 14.67 0.58
CA TRP A 147 -16.76 14.75 -0.65
C TRP A 147 -17.47 14.05 -1.82
N HIS A 148 -18.03 12.85 -1.57
CA HIS A 148 -18.92 12.18 -2.51
C HIS A 148 -20.12 13.04 -2.89
N ASP A 149 -20.86 13.56 -1.91
CA ASP A 149 -22.07 14.35 -2.15
C ASP A 149 -21.78 15.62 -2.99
N SER A 150 -20.60 16.22 -2.83
CA SER A 150 -20.16 17.37 -3.62
C SER A 150 -19.74 17.05 -5.06
N ALA A 151 -19.37 15.80 -5.33
CA ALA A 151 -18.83 15.36 -6.62
C ALA A 151 -19.18 13.88 -6.93
N PRO A 152 -20.46 13.51 -6.98
CA PRO A 152 -20.89 12.11 -7.03
C PRO A 152 -20.52 11.39 -8.33
N GLN A 153 -20.27 12.15 -9.40
CA GLN A 153 -19.76 11.65 -10.68
C GLN A 153 -18.23 11.54 -10.73
N ARG A 154 -17.53 11.83 -9.62
CA ARG A 154 -16.06 11.82 -9.55
C ARG A 154 -15.49 11.07 -8.35
N VAL A 155 -16.26 10.95 -7.28
CA VAL A 155 -15.85 10.30 -6.03
C VAL A 155 -16.80 9.14 -5.76
N GLY A 156 -16.29 7.92 -5.67
CA GLY A 156 -17.03 6.75 -5.21
C GLY A 156 -16.62 6.39 -3.79
N ILE A 157 -17.59 6.11 -2.90
CA ILE A 157 -17.29 5.70 -1.52
C ILE A 157 -18.08 4.46 -1.15
N TYR A 158 -17.43 3.57 -0.41
CA TYR A 158 -18.08 2.49 0.31
C TYR A 158 -17.67 2.58 1.78
N LYS A 159 -18.64 2.87 2.64
CA LYS A 159 -18.45 2.89 4.10
C LYS A 159 -18.76 1.51 4.66
N GLY A 160 -17.79 0.94 5.37
CA GLY A 160 -17.90 -0.39 5.95
C GLY A 160 -16.77 -1.32 5.53
N TYR A 161 -16.85 -2.54 6.02
CA TYR A 161 -16.07 -3.65 5.51
C TYR A 161 -16.90 -4.32 4.42
N ALA A 162 -16.58 -4.06 3.15
CA ALA A 162 -17.36 -4.54 2.01
C ALA A 162 -17.26 -6.05 1.74
N GLY A 163 -16.76 -6.83 2.71
CA GLY A 163 -16.25 -8.17 2.47
C GLY A 163 -14.99 -8.15 1.58
N GLU A 164 -14.41 -9.33 1.40
CA GLU A 164 -13.26 -9.56 0.52
C GLU A 164 -13.53 -9.19 -0.96
N PRO A 165 -14.70 -9.48 -1.58
CA PRO A 165 -14.87 -9.31 -3.02
C PRO A 165 -14.70 -7.88 -3.55
N LEU A 166 -15.19 -6.85 -2.84
CA LEU A 166 -15.05 -5.47 -3.34
C LEU A 166 -13.60 -4.98 -3.28
N ALA A 167 -12.82 -5.46 -2.30
CA ALA A 167 -11.41 -5.10 -2.22
C ALA A 167 -10.66 -5.63 -3.46
N HIS A 168 -10.89 -6.88 -3.83
CA HIS A 168 -10.37 -7.48 -5.07
C HIS A 168 -10.76 -6.70 -6.32
N GLN A 169 -12.04 -6.30 -6.43
CA GLN A 169 -12.53 -5.50 -7.55
C GLN A 169 -11.85 -4.13 -7.64
N ILE A 170 -11.60 -3.47 -6.50
CA ILE A 170 -10.87 -2.21 -6.46
C ILE A 170 -9.42 -2.42 -6.87
N GLU A 171 -8.73 -3.44 -6.32
CA GLU A 171 -7.34 -3.74 -6.67
C GLU A 171 -7.19 -4.11 -8.16
N ALA A 172 -8.16 -4.80 -8.75
CA ALA A 172 -8.16 -5.13 -10.17
C ALA A 172 -8.49 -3.92 -11.06
N GLY A 173 -9.49 -3.11 -10.69
CA GLY A 173 -10.03 -2.07 -11.56
C GLY A 173 -9.41 -0.69 -11.41
N ALA A 174 -8.72 -0.40 -10.30
CA ALA A 174 -8.03 0.88 -10.12
C ALA A 174 -6.74 0.96 -10.96
N ASP A 175 -6.29 2.19 -11.23
CA ASP A 175 -5.00 2.42 -11.88
C ASP A 175 -3.92 2.70 -10.82
N MET A 176 -4.27 3.46 -9.79
CA MET A 176 -3.37 3.90 -8.73
C MET A 176 -3.91 3.53 -7.36
N PHE A 177 -3.05 3.04 -6.48
CA PHE A 177 -3.40 2.73 -5.09
C PHE A 177 -2.71 3.68 -4.12
N LEU A 178 -3.48 4.47 -3.37
CA LEU A 178 -2.97 5.54 -2.52
C LEU A 178 -2.77 5.05 -1.08
N MET A 179 -1.54 5.16 -0.56
CA MET A 179 -1.20 4.85 0.83
C MET A 179 -0.38 5.99 1.47
N PRO A 180 -1.02 7.11 1.86
CA PRO A 180 -0.34 8.27 2.40
C PRO A 180 -0.08 8.13 3.91
N SER A 181 0.24 6.92 4.40
CA SER A 181 0.32 6.60 5.82
C SER A 181 1.34 7.45 6.58
N LEU A 182 0.97 7.91 7.78
CA LEU A 182 1.87 8.59 8.72
C LEU A 182 2.94 7.63 9.27
N TYR A 183 2.58 6.37 9.46
CA TYR A 183 3.51 5.26 9.70
C TYR A 183 2.86 3.95 9.27
N GLU A 184 3.66 3.01 8.77
CA GLU A 184 3.18 1.73 8.27
C GLU A 184 4.22 0.63 8.51
N PRO A 185 4.08 -0.17 9.58
CA PRO A 185 5.07 -1.19 9.92
C PRO A 185 5.43 -2.12 8.76
N CYS A 186 4.43 -2.53 7.99
CA CYS A 186 4.59 -3.30 6.75
C CYS A 186 3.75 -2.71 5.62
N GLY A 187 2.42 -2.75 5.78
CA GLY A 187 1.48 -2.54 4.68
C GLY A 187 1.38 -3.81 3.83
N LEU A 188 0.17 -4.26 3.53
CA LEU A 188 -0.08 -5.40 2.61
C LEU A 188 -0.64 -4.90 1.27
N ASN A 189 -1.43 -3.84 1.31
CA ASN A 189 -2.19 -3.39 0.15
C ASN A 189 -1.31 -2.92 -1.01
N GLN A 190 -0.11 -2.38 -0.78
CA GLN A 190 0.83 -2.08 -1.86
C GLN A 190 1.31 -3.34 -2.58
N MET A 191 1.43 -4.46 -1.88
CA MET A 191 1.81 -5.74 -2.49
C MET A 191 0.63 -6.36 -3.25
N TYR A 192 -0.60 -6.22 -2.72
CA TYR A 192 -1.81 -6.58 -3.46
C TYR A 192 -1.95 -5.73 -4.73
N SER A 193 -1.83 -4.41 -4.61
CA SER A 193 -1.96 -3.49 -5.74
C SER A 193 -0.92 -3.79 -6.80
N MET A 194 0.35 -3.98 -6.42
CA MET A 194 1.41 -4.42 -7.35
C MET A 194 1.07 -5.74 -8.03
N ARG A 195 0.58 -6.75 -7.30
CA ARG A 195 0.19 -8.05 -7.87
C ARG A 195 -0.95 -7.92 -8.89
N TYR A 196 -1.84 -6.95 -8.73
CA TYR A 196 -2.95 -6.67 -9.66
C TYR A 196 -2.62 -5.60 -10.71
N GLY A 197 -1.35 -5.15 -10.81
CA GLY A 197 -0.94 -4.12 -11.75
C GLY A 197 -1.54 -2.74 -11.46
N THR A 198 -1.97 -2.50 -10.21
CA THR A 198 -2.41 -1.19 -9.71
C THR A 198 -1.22 -0.52 -9.04
N VAL A 199 -0.81 0.62 -9.60
CA VAL A 199 0.46 1.25 -9.26
C VAL A 199 0.36 1.97 -7.90
N PRO A 200 1.16 1.58 -6.88
CA PRO A 200 1.10 2.20 -5.58
C PRO A 200 1.72 3.61 -5.57
N ILE A 201 1.04 4.56 -4.92
CA ILE A 201 1.54 5.88 -4.54
C ILE A 201 1.57 5.92 -3.02
N VAL A 202 2.77 5.91 -2.44
CA VAL A 202 2.96 5.69 -1.01
C VAL A 202 3.79 6.80 -0.37
N ARG A 203 3.62 6.98 0.94
CA ARG A 203 4.64 7.66 1.73
C ARG A 203 5.77 6.67 2.04
N ALA A 204 7.02 7.12 1.91
CA ALA A 204 8.21 6.38 2.31
C ALA A 204 8.28 6.26 3.86
N THR A 205 7.62 5.25 4.41
CA THR A 205 7.66 4.88 5.83
C THR A 205 7.47 3.38 6.01
N GLY A 206 8.21 2.80 6.96
CA GLY A 206 8.21 1.37 7.25
C GLY A 206 8.20 0.50 5.99
N GLY A 207 7.33 -0.50 5.93
CA GLY A 207 7.35 -1.47 4.84
C GLY A 207 6.93 -0.90 3.47
N LEU A 208 6.30 0.27 3.41
CA LEU A 208 6.03 0.95 2.15
C LEU A 208 7.32 1.43 1.48
N ASP A 209 8.29 1.88 2.28
CA ASP A 209 9.59 2.31 1.76
C ASP A 209 10.43 1.12 1.26
N ASP A 210 10.29 -0.04 1.91
CA ASP A 210 10.99 -1.29 1.56
C ASP A 210 10.42 -1.98 0.32
N THR A 211 9.13 -1.83 0.04
CA THR A 211 8.43 -2.60 -1.00
C THR A 211 8.18 -1.81 -2.28
N VAL A 212 8.10 -0.48 -2.19
CA VAL A 212 7.86 0.40 -3.35
C VAL A 212 9.15 1.09 -3.77
N GLU A 213 9.47 1.01 -5.06
CA GLU A 213 10.59 1.66 -5.70
C GLU A 213 10.08 2.71 -6.68
N ASN A 214 10.61 3.94 -6.58
CA ASN A 214 10.29 5.01 -7.53
C ASN A 214 10.64 4.56 -8.94
N PHE A 215 9.73 4.79 -9.89
CA PHE A 215 9.97 4.46 -11.28
C PHE A 215 11.12 5.29 -11.88
N ASP A 216 12.07 4.61 -12.50
CA ASP A 216 13.17 5.16 -13.27
C ASP A 216 12.89 4.92 -14.76
N PRO A 217 12.49 5.95 -15.52
CA PRO A 217 12.13 5.79 -16.93
C PRO A 217 13.35 5.50 -17.83
N GLU A 218 14.57 5.83 -17.42
CA GLU A 218 15.77 5.51 -18.22
C GLU A 218 16.10 4.03 -18.14
N ARG A 219 15.87 3.41 -16.99
CA ARG A 219 16.11 1.98 -16.75
C ARG A 219 14.88 1.11 -17.01
N GLY A 220 13.69 1.71 -17.09
CA GLY A 220 12.42 0.97 -17.13
C GLY A 220 12.17 0.18 -15.83
N ALA A 221 12.77 0.60 -14.72
CA ALA A 221 12.76 -0.10 -13.44
C ALA A 221 11.92 0.65 -12.40
N GLY A 222 11.53 -0.02 -11.32
CA GLY A 222 10.65 0.52 -10.29
C GLY A 222 9.18 0.16 -10.53
N ASN A 223 8.39 0.26 -9.47
CA ASN A 223 7.06 -0.34 -9.39
C ASN A 223 5.98 0.64 -8.87
N GLY A 224 6.35 1.87 -8.55
CA GLY A 224 5.40 2.87 -8.07
C GLY A 224 6.06 4.20 -7.75
N PHE A 225 5.45 4.92 -6.82
CA PHE A 225 5.80 6.31 -6.51
C PHE A 225 5.86 6.54 -5.00
N LYS A 226 6.96 7.16 -4.55
CA LYS A 226 7.18 7.51 -3.15
C LYS A 226 7.28 9.01 -2.95
N PHE A 227 6.62 9.51 -1.90
CA PHE A 227 6.88 10.82 -1.32
C PHE A 227 7.37 10.67 0.12
N TYR A 228 8.11 11.65 0.63
CA TYR A 228 8.82 11.53 1.91
C TYR A 228 8.19 12.36 3.03
N PRO A 229 8.11 13.71 2.91
CA PRO A 229 7.53 14.51 3.98
C PRO A 229 6.02 14.24 4.07
N TYR A 230 5.50 14.14 5.30
CA TYR A 230 4.07 13.98 5.55
C TYR A 230 3.35 15.31 5.36
N THR A 231 3.24 15.76 4.11
CA THR A 231 2.63 17.04 3.74
C THR A 231 1.74 16.90 2.52
N THR A 232 0.70 17.73 2.48
CA THR A 232 -0.27 17.77 1.38
C THR A 232 0.40 18.13 0.05
N SER A 233 1.41 19.01 0.06
CA SER A 233 2.14 19.40 -1.14
C SER A 233 2.91 18.25 -1.76
N ALA A 234 3.62 17.45 -0.95
CA ALA A 234 4.40 16.32 -1.44
C ALA A 234 3.50 15.17 -1.94
N LEU A 235 2.37 14.94 -1.27
CA LEU A 235 1.34 14.02 -1.75
C LEU A 235 0.85 14.44 -3.15
N LEU A 236 0.47 15.70 -3.33
CA LEU A 236 -0.06 16.21 -4.59
C LEU A 236 0.98 16.22 -5.72
N GLU A 237 2.24 16.54 -5.40
CA GLU A 237 3.34 16.44 -6.37
C GLU A 237 3.47 15.01 -6.89
N LYS A 238 3.45 14.03 -5.99
CA LYS A 238 3.61 12.62 -6.35
C LYS A 238 2.41 12.05 -7.10
N ILE A 239 1.19 12.49 -6.77
CA ILE A 239 -0.01 12.18 -7.55
C ILE A 239 0.11 12.73 -8.98
N ARG A 240 0.56 13.97 -9.15
CA ARG A 240 0.73 14.57 -10.49
C ARG A 240 1.79 13.86 -11.31
N GLU A 241 2.88 13.42 -10.69
CA GLU A 241 3.90 12.60 -11.33
C GLU A 241 3.33 11.25 -11.80
N ALA A 242 2.58 10.56 -10.95
CA ALA A 242 1.92 9.32 -11.34
C ALA A 242 0.95 9.53 -12.53
N LEU A 243 0.18 10.60 -12.52
CA LEU A 243 -0.73 10.96 -13.61
C LEU A 243 0.01 11.33 -14.91
N TYR A 244 1.18 11.96 -14.80
CA TYR A 244 2.03 12.21 -15.96
C TYR A 244 2.45 10.90 -16.63
N PHE A 245 2.91 9.91 -15.86
CA PHE A 245 3.29 8.60 -16.39
C PHE A 245 2.11 7.75 -16.82
N TYR A 246 0.94 7.91 -16.21
CA TYR A 246 -0.30 7.28 -16.69
C TYR A 246 -0.63 7.73 -18.12
N GLY A 247 -0.31 8.98 -18.49
CA GLY A 247 -0.37 9.47 -19.87
C GLY A 247 0.72 8.92 -20.82
N LYS A 248 1.58 8.00 -20.37
CA LYS A 248 2.67 7.35 -21.13
C LYS A 248 2.46 5.83 -21.13
N PRO A 249 1.64 5.27 -22.04
CA PRO A 249 1.20 3.87 -21.96
C PRO A 249 2.33 2.84 -21.84
N GLU A 250 3.41 2.99 -22.61
CA GLU A 250 4.55 2.07 -22.55
C GLU A 250 5.23 2.06 -21.18
N ALA A 251 5.51 3.25 -20.63
CA ALA A 251 6.11 3.40 -19.31
C ALA A 251 5.19 2.89 -18.20
N TRP A 252 3.88 3.17 -18.31
CA TRP A 252 2.88 2.71 -17.36
C TRP A 252 2.78 1.19 -17.34
N THR A 253 2.64 0.56 -18.51
CA THR A 253 2.60 -0.90 -18.63
C THR A 253 3.88 -1.56 -18.12
N GLN A 254 5.04 -0.95 -18.36
CA GLN A 254 6.31 -1.45 -17.79
C GLN A 254 6.26 -1.44 -16.25
N MET A 255 5.80 -0.35 -15.64
CA MET A 255 5.67 -0.24 -14.19
C MET A 255 4.69 -1.27 -13.60
N GLN A 256 3.55 -1.48 -14.27
CA GLN A 256 2.59 -2.51 -13.89
C GLN A 256 3.22 -3.90 -13.91
N ARG A 257 3.93 -4.24 -14.99
CA ARG A 257 4.63 -5.53 -15.12
C ARG A 257 5.72 -5.72 -14.06
N ASN A 258 6.49 -4.68 -13.77
CA ASN A 258 7.50 -4.71 -12.71
C ASN A 258 6.85 -5.09 -11.37
N GLY A 259 5.74 -4.45 -11.00
CA GLY A 259 4.99 -4.78 -9.77
C GLY A 259 4.42 -6.20 -9.78
N MET A 260 3.79 -6.62 -10.89
CA MET A 260 3.10 -7.92 -10.97
C MET A 260 4.04 -9.13 -10.92
N THR A 261 5.29 -8.95 -11.36
CA THR A 261 6.32 -10.00 -11.42
C THR A 261 7.20 -10.08 -10.17
N MET A 262 7.03 -9.16 -9.21
CA MET A 262 7.71 -9.26 -7.92
C MET A 262 7.15 -10.41 -7.08
N ASP A 263 8.06 -11.24 -6.56
CA ASP A 263 7.70 -12.29 -5.59
C ASP A 263 7.57 -11.69 -4.18
N ASN A 264 6.34 -11.34 -3.83
CA ASN A 264 5.93 -10.92 -2.50
C ASN A 264 5.22 -12.06 -1.74
N SER A 265 5.43 -13.33 -2.11
CA SER A 265 4.72 -14.46 -1.50
C SER A 265 5.15 -14.75 -0.06
N TRP A 266 4.30 -15.45 0.70
CA TRP A 266 4.69 -16.00 2.00
C TRP A 266 5.87 -16.98 1.91
N SER A 267 6.02 -17.68 0.78
CA SER A 267 7.17 -18.55 0.55
C SER A 267 8.49 -17.76 0.52
N ALA A 268 8.49 -16.58 -0.08
CA ALA A 268 9.65 -15.68 -0.07
C ALA A 268 9.95 -15.15 1.34
N ALA A 269 8.93 -14.75 2.10
CA ALA A 269 9.09 -14.30 3.48
C ALA A 269 9.59 -15.42 4.41
N ALA A 270 9.06 -16.64 4.26
CA ALA A 270 9.43 -17.80 5.08
C ALA A 270 10.91 -18.18 4.92
N LYS A 271 11.49 -18.06 3.73
CA LYS A 271 12.93 -18.29 3.51
C LYS A 271 13.80 -17.37 4.39
N LYS A 272 13.43 -16.09 4.51
CA LYS A 272 14.14 -15.13 5.39
C LYS A 272 14.03 -15.52 6.86
N TYR A 273 12.87 -16.05 7.29
CA TYR A 273 12.73 -16.57 8.65
C TYR A 273 13.59 -17.83 8.89
N LEU A 274 13.70 -18.72 7.91
CA LEU A 274 14.58 -19.89 8.00
C LEU A 274 16.05 -19.48 8.19
N GLU A 275 16.52 -18.49 7.44
CA GLU A 275 17.88 -17.94 7.59
C GLU A 275 18.13 -17.44 9.02
N ILE A 276 17.18 -16.69 9.60
CA ILE A 276 17.26 -16.20 10.98
C ILE A 276 17.34 -17.38 11.97
N TYR A 277 16.50 -18.41 11.80
CA TYR A 277 16.52 -19.57 12.69
C TYR A 277 17.83 -20.34 12.61
N GLU A 278 18.38 -20.52 11.40
CA GLU A 278 19.69 -21.16 11.22
C GLU A 278 20.83 -20.35 11.86
N GLU A 279 20.81 -19.03 11.77
CA GLU A 279 21.80 -18.17 12.42
C GLU A 279 21.74 -18.29 13.96
N ILE A 280 20.54 -18.33 14.54
CA ILE A 280 20.35 -18.53 15.97
C ILE A 280 20.94 -19.88 16.41
N LEU A 281 20.72 -20.95 15.64
CA LEU A 281 21.24 -22.28 15.96
C LEU A 281 22.77 -22.38 15.86
N LYS A 282 23.41 -21.61 14.97
CA LYS A 282 24.88 -21.58 14.82
C LYS A 282 25.60 -20.80 15.92
N SER A 283 24.92 -19.83 16.53
CA SER A 283 25.46 -19.00 17.61
C SER A 283 24.52 -19.01 18.83
N PRO A 284 24.42 -20.16 19.54
CA PRO A 284 23.65 -20.22 20.77
C PRO A 284 24.24 -19.26 21.81
N THR A 285 23.34 -18.58 22.50
CA THR A 285 23.56 -17.51 23.48
C THR A 285 24.38 -17.91 24.69
#